data_AF-A0A943I708-F1
#
_entry.id   AF-A0A943I708-F1
#
_cell.length_a   1.000
_cell.length_b   1.000
_cell.length_c   1.000
_cell.angle_alpha   90.00
_cell.angle_beta   90.00
_cell.angle_gamma   90.00
#
_symmetry.space_group_name_H-M   'P 1'
#
loop_
_entity.id
_entity.type
_entity.pdbx_description
1 polymer ?
#
loop_
_entity_poly.entity_id
_entity_poly.type
_entity_poly.pdbx_seq_one_letter_code
_entity_poly.pdbx_strand_id
1 'polypeptide(L)'
;MLIRIKKLQFICGIFLLLQVFCSMWWIPFHLLASLLSIIIIGWQKKFCVLQVQYHYYVLVLYCFRIWLLGIDSFIFLETIYMCLCLYFSFMIILFSFRAIL
;
A
#
# COMPACT_ATOMS: atom_id res chain seq x y z
N MET A 1 -20.56 -1.96 7.57
CA MET A 1 -19.25 -1.32 7.86
C MET A 1 -18.09 -2.02 7.18
N LEU A 2 -18.02 -3.36 7.25
CA LEU A 2 -16.95 -4.17 6.66
C LEU A 2 -16.78 -3.99 5.14
N ILE A 3 -17.88 -3.87 4.38
CA ILE A 3 -17.87 -3.55 2.93
C ILE A 3 -17.18 -2.21 2.64
N ARG A 4 -17.39 -1.18 3.48
CA ARG A 4 -16.75 0.14 3.29
C ARG A 4 -15.25 0.06 3.52
N ILE A 5 -14.79 -0.69 4.53
CA ILE A 5 -13.37 -0.89 4.80
C ILE A 5 -12.70 -1.66 3.64
N LYS A 6 -13.35 -2.69 3.11
CA LYS A 6 -12.82 -3.42 1.94
C LYS A 6 -12.73 -2.56 0.67
N LYS A 7 -13.70 -1.67 0.44
CA LYS A 7 -13.59 -0.66 -0.64
C LYS A 7 -12.38 0.25 -0.43
N LEU A 8 -12.11 0.69 0.80
CA LEU A 8 -10.91 1.47 1.13
C LEU A 8 -9.62 0.65 0.90
N GLN A 9 -9.60 -0.64 1.24
CA GLN A 9 -8.47 -1.52 0.94
C GLN A 9 -8.23 -1.64 -0.57
N PHE A 10 -9.29 -1.84 -1.35
CA PHE A 10 -9.19 -1.90 -2.80
C PHE A 10 -8.61 -0.61 -3.39
N ILE A 11 -9.12 0.55 -2.95
CA ILE A 11 -8.62 1.88 -3.36
C ILE A 11 -7.15 2.04 -2.96
N CYS A 12 -6.77 1.61 -1.75
CA CYS A 12 -5.38 1.62 -1.29
C CYS A 12 -4.47 0.78 -2.20
N GLY A 13 -4.92 -0.43 -2.56
CA GLY A 13 -4.19 -1.30 -3.49
C GLY A 13 -4.02 -0.67 -4.87
N ILE A 14 -5.07 0.00 -5.39
CA ILE A 14 -5.02 0.73 -6.67
C ILE A 14 -4.03 1.89 -6.60
N PHE A 15 -4.02 2.70 -5.53
CA PHE A 15 -3.02 3.78 -5.42
C PHE A 15 -1.60 3.24 -5.33
N LEU A 16 -1.40 2.13 -4.61
CA LEU A 16 -0.11 1.44 -4.55
C LEU A 16 0.32 0.87 -5.92
N LEU A 17 -0.64 0.52 -6.77
CA LEU A 17 -0.40 0.10 -8.16
C LEU A 17 -0.06 1.29 -9.05
N LEU A 18 -0.84 2.38 -8.95
CA LEU A 18 -0.71 3.59 -9.75
C LEU A 18 0.64 4.27 -9.53
N GLN A 19 1.22 4.23 -8.33
CA GLN A 19 2.57 4.76 -8.14
C GLN A 19 3.63 4.05 -9.00
N VAL A 20 3.41 2.78 -9.38
CA VAL A 20 4.35 2.01 -10.20
C VAL A 20 4.19 2.37 -11.68
N PHE A 21 2.93 2.50 -12.13
CA PHE A 21 2.65 2.82 -13.53
C PHE A 21 2.77 4.31 -13.87
N CYS A 22 2.54 5.20 -12.91
CA CYS A 22 2.61 6.64 -13.07
C CYS A 22 3.89 7.19 -12.41
N SER A 23 5.02 7.04 -13.10
CA SER A 23 6.35 7.45 -12.61
C SER A 23 6.50 8.94 -12.32
N MET A 24 5.61 9.82 -12.81
CA MET A 24 5.61 11.25 -12.46
C MET A 24 4.93 11.53 -11.11
N TRP A 25 4.04 10.64 -10.66
CA TRP A 25 3.16 10.82 -9.50
C TRP A 25 3.37 9.75 -8.42
N TRP A 26 4.50 9.05 -8.48
CA TRP A 26 4.84 7.96 -7.56
C TRP A 26 4.83 8.37 -6.09
N ILE A 27 5.44 9.52 -5.73
CA ILE A 27 5.45 10.04 -4.35
C ILE A 27 4.03 10.32 -3.82
N PRO A 28 3.20 11.14 -4.50
CA PRO A 28 1.86 11.44 -4.00
C PRO A 28 0.93 10.22 -3.96
N PHE A 29 1.04 9.29 -4.92
CA PHE A 29 0.25 8.07 -4.88
C PHE A 29 0.65 7.14 -3.73
N HIS A 30 1.95 7.00 -3.45
CA HIS A 30 2.39 6.19 -2.30
C HIS A 30 2.00 6.83 -0.97
N LEU A 31 2.07 8.17 -0.87
CA LEU A 31 1.59 8.91 0.29
C LEU A 31 0.10 8.68 0.51
N LEU A 32 -0.73 8.78 -0.53
CA LEU A 32 -2.18 8.49 -0.43
C LEU A 32 -2.45 7.06 0.05
N ALA A 33 -1.73 6.06 -0.50
CA ALA A 33 -1.85 4.67 -0.07
C ALA A 33 -1.43 4.48 1.41
N SER A 34 -0.40 5.19 1.87
CA SER A 34 0.05 5.16 3.26
C SER A 34 -0.99 5.77 4.21
N LEU A 35 -1.58 6.93 3.86
CA LEU A 35 -2.63 7.57 4.65
C LEU A 35 -3.88 6.69 4.75
N LEU A 36 -4.29 6.09 3.64
CA LEU A 36 -5.38 5.11 3.62
C LEU A 36 -5.08 3.91 4.52
N SER A 37 -3.84 3.41 4.50
CA SER A 37 -3.41 2.31 5.36
C SER A 37 -3.51 2.66 6.84
N ILE A 38 -3.15 3.88 7.26
CA ILE A 38 -3.32 4.36 8.65
C ILE A 38 -4.80 4.37 9.06
N ILE A 39 -5.67 4.88 8.18
CA ILE A 39 -7.12 4.92 8.44
C ILE A 39 -7.66 3.49 8.59
N ILE A 40 -7.27 2.57 7.72
CA ILE A 40 -7.68 1.16 7.77
C ILE A 40 -7.21 0.49 9.06
N ILE A 41 -5.95 0.69 9.46
CA ILE A 41 -5.39 0.18 10.73
C ILE A 41 -6.19 0.72 11.93
N GLY A 42 -6.45 2.03 11.98
CA GLY A 42 -7.19 2.66 13.07
C GLY A 42 -8.61 2.13 13.21
N TRP A 43 -9.29 1.91 12.08
CA TRP A 43 -10.63 1.31 12.06
C TRP A 43 -10.62 -0.18 12.42
N GLN A 44 -9.48 -0.87 12.23
CA GLN A 44 -9.38 -2.29 12.50
C GLN A 44 -9.37 -2.67 13.98
N LYS A 45 -8.98 -1.75 14.88
CA LYS A 45 -9.16 -1.93 16.34
C LYS A 45 -10.61 -2.24 16.72
N LYS A 46 -11.57 -1.89 15.86
CA LYS A 46 -13.00 -2.14 16.06
C LYS A 46 -13.51 -3.42 15.37
N PHE A 47 -12.75 -4.00 14.43
CA PHE A 47 -13.15 -5.17 13.61
C PHE A 47 -11.96 -6.12 13.40
N CYS A 48 -11.83 -7.14 14.27
CA CYS A 48 -10.69 -8.06 14.35
C CYS A 48 -10.52 -9.05 13.17
N VAL A 49 -11.14 -8.81 12.01
CA VAL A 49 -11.33 -9.80 10.92
C VAL A 49 -10.47 -9.50 9.67
N LEU A 50 -9.84 -8.32 9.58
CA LEU A 50 -9.08 -7.89 8.41
C LEU A 50 -7.58 -8.21 8.56
N GLN A 51 -6.96 -8.71 7.49
CA GLN A 51 -5.50 -8.93 7.41
C GLN A 51 -4.75 -7.60 7.29
N VAL A 52 -4.55 -6.93 8.43
CA VAL A 52 -3.93 -5.59 8.48
C VAL A 52 -2.41 -5.61 8.37
N GLN A 53 -1.79 -6.78 8.47
CA GLN A 53 -0.35 -6.97 8.26
C GLN A 53 0.14 -6.29 6.97
N TYR A 54 -0.61 -6.40 5.87
CA TYR A 54 -0.27 -5.77 4.59
C TYR A 54 -0.26 -4.24 4.63
N HIS A 55 -1.13 -3.63 5.43
CA HIS A 55 -1.17 -2.17 5.60
C HIS A 55 0.00 -1.66 6.43
N TYR A 56 0.50 -2.46 7.38
CA TYR A 56 1.76 -2.14 8.06
C TYR A 56 2.96 -2.21 7.11
N TYR A 57 2.99 -3.19 6.20
CA TYR A 57 4.07 -3.28 5.19
C TYR A 57 4.06 -2.09 4.21
N VAL A 58 2.89 -1.59 3.82
CA VAL A 58 2.78 -0.36 3.01
C VAL A 58 3.41 0.84 3.73
N LEU A 59 3.20 0.97 5.05
CA LEU A 59 3.83 2.04 5.83
C LEU A 59 5.34 1.89 5.91
N VAL A 60 5.84 0.68 6.15
CA VAL A 60 7.29 0.39 6.16
C VAL A 60 7.91 0.70 4.81
N LEU A 61 7.25 0.33 3.71
CA LEU A 61 7.71 0.67 2.35
C LEU A 61 7.74 2.18 2.13
N TYR A 62 6.77 2.93 2.66
CA TYR A 62 6.76 4.38 2.55
C TYR A 62 7.97 5.01 3.25
N CYS A 63 8.28 4.55 4.47
CA CYS A 63 9.50 4.96 5.17
C CYS A 63 10.77 4.56 4.40
N PHE A 64 10.82 3.33 3.87
CA PHE A 64 11.94 2.85 3.05
C PHE A 64 12.13 3.73 1.80
N ARG A 65 11.04 4.21 1.20
CA ARG A 65 11.14 5.11 0.04
C ARG A 65 11.70 6.49 0.40
N ILE A 66 11.28 7.07 1.52
CA ILE A 66 11.84 8.34 2.01
C ILE A 66 13.34 8.18 2.26
N TRP A 67 13.76 7.04 2.81
CA TRP A 67 15.17 6.75 3.00
C TRP A 67 15.93 6.59 1.67
N LEU A 68 15.35 5.89 0.68
CA LEU A 68 15.93 5.76 -0.66
C LEU A 68 16.11 7.11 -1.38
N LEU A 69 15.16 8.04 -1.20
CA LEU A 69 15.27 9.42 -1.71
C LEU A 69 16.49 10.17 -1.14
N GLY A 70 17.02 9.75 0.00
CA GLY A 70 18.25 10.32 0.58
C GLY A 70 19.53 9.65 0.08
N ILE A 71 19.44 8.57 -0.71
CA ILE A 71 20.57 7.76 -1.14
C ILE A 71 20.39 7.38 -2.62
N ASP A 72 20.74 8.30 -3.52
CA ASP A 72 20.58 8.16 -4.98
C ASP A 72 21.48 7.08 -5.64
N SER A 73 22.29 6.36 -4.87
CA SER A 73 23.37 5.51 -5.41
C SER A 73 23.01 4.04 -5.60
N PHE A 74 21.87 3.56 -5.08
CA PHE A 74 21.53 2.13 -5.07
C PHE A 74 20.32 1.77 -5.94
N ILE A 75 20.51 1.77 -7.27
CA ILE A 75 19.50 1.36 -8.29
C ILE A 75 18.92 -0.03 -8.00
N PHE A 76 19.73 -0.94 -7.46
CA PHE A 76 19.28 -2.28 -7.06
C PHE A 76 18.20 -2.24 -5.98
N LEU A 77 18.33 -1.35 -4.98
CA LEU A 77 17.35 -1.22 -3.90
C LEU A 77 16.05 -0.57 -4.39
N GLU A 78 16.13 0.36 -5.34
CA GLU A 78 14.94 0.90 -6.00
C GLU A 78 14.17 -0.19 -6.74
N THR A 79 14.88 -1.08 -7.45
CA THR A 79 14.25 -2.20 -8.16
C THR A 79 13.53 -3.14 -7.19
N ILE A 80 14.19 -3.51 -6.07
CA ILE A 80 13.56 -4.30 -5.01
C ILE A 80 12.32 -3.60 -4.45
N TYR A 81 12.40 -2.31 -4.16
CA TYR A 81 11.26 -1.52 -3.69
C TYR A 81 10.08 -1.61 -4.66
N MET A 82 10.32 -1.46 -5.97
CA MET A 82 9.26 -1.50 -6.98
C MET A 82 8.63 -2.90 -7.06
N CYS A 83 9.42 -3.97 -7.00
CA CYS A 83 8.93 -5.34 -6.95
C CYS A 83 8.04 -5.59 -5.72
N LEU A 84 8.48 -5.12 -4.54
CA LEU A 84 7.71 -5.23 -3.30
C LEU A 84 6.40 -4.44 -3.39
N CYS A 85 6.42 -3.22 -3.92
CA CYS A 85 5.22 -2.41 -4.11
C CYS A 85 4.19 -3.10 -5.01
N LEU A 86 4.64 -3.68 -6.13
CA LEU A 86 3.76 -4.48 -7.01
C LEU A 86 3.17 -5.67 -6.26
N TYR A 87 4.00 -6.45 -5.57
CA TYR A 87 3.56 -7.62 -4.82
C TYR A 87 2.48 -7.27 -3.79
N PHE A 88 2.72 -6.25 -2.96
CA PHE A 88 1.75 -5.84 -1.95
C PHE A 88 0.49 -5.24 -2.55
N SER A 89 0.60 -4.50 -3.66
CA SER A 89 -0.55 -3.96 -4.37
C SER A 89 -1.48 -5.09 -4.83
N PHE A 90 -0.94 -6.09 -5.53
CA PHE A 90 -1.71 -7.25 -5.98
C PHE A 90 -2.33 -8.02 -4.81
N MET A 91 -1.57 -8.25 -3.74
CA MET A 91 -2.09 -8.95 -2.55
C MET A 91 -3.26 -8.19 -1.92
N ILE A 92 -3.12 -6.88 -1.69
CA ILE A 92 -4.19 -6.05 -1.12
C ILE A 92 -5.44 -6.07 -2.01
N ILE A 93 -5.27 -5.98 -3.33
CA ILE A 93 -6.36 -6.05 -4.30
C ILE A 93 -7.06 -7.42 -4.24
N LEU A 94 -6.32 -8.52 -4.28
CA LEU A 94 -6.88 -9.88 -4.21
C LEU A 94 -7.65 -10.12 -2.90
N PHE A 95 -7.11 -9.70 -1.76
CA PHE A 95 -7.79 -9.83 -0.46
C PHE A 95 -9.04 -8.96 -0.37
N SER A 96 -9.06 -7.81 -1.05
CA SER A 96 -10.26 -7.00 -1.13
C SER A 96 -11.37 -7.73 -1.92
N PHE A 97 -11.04 -8.42 -3.01
CA PHE A 97 -12.01 -9.14 -3.86
C PHE A 97 -12.52 -10.45 -3.27
N ARG A 98 -11.65 -11.26 -2.66
CA ARG A 98 -11.99 -12.59 -2.11
C ARG A 98 -13.17 -12.57 -1.14
N ALA A 99 -13.54 -11.40 -0.63
CA ALA A 99 -14.62 -11.28 0.33
C ALA A 99 -15.59 -10.12 0.01
N ILE A 100 -15.58 -9.63 -1.24
CA ILE A 100 -16.65 -8.81 -1.86
C ILE A 100 -17.62 -9.71 -2.65
N LEU A 101 -17.09 -10.79 -3.25
CA LEU A 101 -17.83 -11.88 -3.89
C LEU A 101 -18.35 -12.87 -2.84
#